data_AF-A0A7I7MES3-F1
#
_entry.id   AF-A0A7I7MES3-F1
#
_cell.length_a   1.000
_cell.length_b   1.000
_cell.length_c   1.000
_cell.angle_alpha   90.00
_cell.angle_beta   90.00
_cell.angle_gamma   90.00
#
_symmetry.space_group_name_H-M   'P 1'
#
loop_
_entity.id
_entity.type
_entity.pdbx_description
1 polymer ?
#
loop_
_entity_poly.entity_id
_entity_poly.type
_entity_poly.pdbx_seq_one_letter_code
_entity_poly.pdbx_strand_id
1 'polypeptide(L)'
;MDIVILTAAASCLNSALYTASRMLFSLSERHDAPQAVRKIARNGAPWVAVVASTAVGFLAVVGNYLLPEKIFGYLLATSGAVALFVYLAIAASQFVLGRRMRAEGERPPVRMWLFPHLTVVVIVAIVAILVLMAFDPDQQQSFGLSVVSAVVIVALGVFVHRRHAHAEEPATTT
;
A
#
# COMPACT_ATOMS: atom_id res chain seq x y z
N MET A 1 -29.73 6.48 -12.29
CA MET A 1 -28.35 6.87 -11.88
C MET A 1 -27.75 5.79 -10.99
N ASP A 2 -28.55 5.15 -10.15
CA ASP A 2 -28.09 4.17 -9.14
C ASP A 2 -27.50 2.89 -9.72
N ILE A 3 -28.05 2.36 -10.82
CA ILE A 3 -27.50 1.16 -11.50
C ILE A 3 -26.07 1.43 -11.99
N VAL A 4 -25.80 2.62 -12.53
CA VAL A 4 -24.46 2.99 -13.03
C VAL A 4 -23.46 3.04 -11.88
N ILE A 5 -23.84 3.66 -10.75
CA ILE A 5 -23.00 3.72 -9.54
C ILE A 5 -22.77 2.31 -8.97
N LEU A 6 -23.81 1.48 -8.92
CA LEU A 6 -23.70 0.10 -8.43
C LEU A 6 -22.76 -0.73 -9.30
N THR A 7 -22.88 -0.65 -10.63
CA THR A 7 -21.98 -1.37 -11.56
C THR A 7 -20.55 -0.87 -11.44
N ALA A 8 -20.33 0.45 -11.33
CA ALA A 8 -19.00 1.02 -11.14
C ALA A 8 -18.37 0.57 -9.81
N ALA A 9 -19.12 0.60 -8.71
CA ALA A 9 -18.65 0.15 -7.40
C ALA A 9 -18.34 -1.35 -7.40
N ALA A 10 -19.20 -2.18 -8.00
CA ALA A 10 -18.98 -3.62 -8.13
C ALA A 10 -17.72 -3.94 -8.96
N SER A 11 -17.51 -3.22 -10.06
CA SER A 11 -16.30 -3.35 -10.89
C SER A 11 -15.04 -2.98 -10.10
N CYS A 12 -15.06 -1.84 -9.41
CA CYS A 12 -13.96 -1.39 -8.56
C CYS A 12 -13.62 -2.41 -7.46
N LEU A 13 -14.63 -2.96 -6.78
CA LEU A 13 -14.44 -3.96 -5.74
C LEU A 13 -13.81 -5.26 -6.28
N ASN A 14 -14.24 -5.72 -7.45
CA ASN A 14 -13.66 -6.91 -8.08
C ASN A 14 -12.16 -6.70 -8.43
N SER A 15 -11.82 -5.55 -9.00
CA SER A 15 -10.42 -5.19 -9.28
C SER A 15 -9.58 -5.03 -8.01
N ALA A 16 -10.14 -4.43 -6.96
CA ALA A 16 -9.46 -4.28 -5.67
C ALA A 16 -9.17 -5.63 -5.02
N LEU A 17 -10.14 -6.55 -4.97
CA LEU A 17 -9.97 -7.89 -4.43
C LEU A 17 -8.93 -8.70 -5.20
N TYR A 18 -8.96 -8.63 -6.53
CA TYR A 18 -7.99 -9.30 -7.39
C TYR A 18 -6.57 -8.79 -7.14
N THR A 19 -6.40 -7.46 -7.08
CA THR A 19 -5.10 -6.83 -6.88
C THR A 19 -4.55 -7.12 -5.48
N ALA A 20 -5.37 -7.00 -4.44
CA ALA A 20 -4.99 -7.32 -3.07
C ALA A 20 -4.53 -8.78 -2.92
N SER A 21 -5.28 -9.72 -3.51
CA SER A 21 -4.95 -11.14 -3.46
C SER A 21 -3.62 -11.45 -4.14
N ARG A 22 -3.34 -10.82 -5.29
CA ARG A 22 -2.08 -11.00 -6.02
C ARG A 22 -0.90 -10.31 -5.35
N MET A 23 -1.09 -9.13 -4.78
CA MET A 23 -0.05 -8.46 -3.97
C MET A 23 0.33 -9.33 -2.77
N LEU A 24 -0.66 -9.85 -2.04
CA LEU A 24 -0.44 -10.73 -0.88
C LEU A 24 0.26 -12.04 -1.28
N PHE A 25 -0.11 -12.61 -2.44
CA PHE A 25 0.59 -13.76 -3.01
C PHE A 25 2.05 -13.44 -3.37
N SER A 26 2.31 -12.32 -4.04
CA SER A 26 3.68 -11.91 -4.40
C SER A 26 4.58 -11.64 -3.17
N LEU A 27 4.01 -11.07 -2.10
CA LEU A 27 4.68 -10.94 -0.80
C LEU A 27 5.01 -12.31 -0.20
N SER A 28 4.12 -13.31 -0.34
CA SER A 28 4.36 -14.67 0.16
C SER A 28 5.45 -15.43 -0.62
N GLU A 29 5.63 -15.13 -1.92
CA GLU A 29 6.76 -15.66 -2.69
C GLU A 29 8.10 -15.07 -2.26
N ARG A 30 8.10 -13.81 -1.79
CA ARG A 30 9.27 -13.11 -1.26
C ARG A 30 9.57 -13.44 0.21
N HIS A 31 8.82 -14.36 0.83
CA HIS A 31 8.88 -14.68 2.26
C HIS A 31 8.49 -13.52 3.21
N ASP A 32 7.88 -12.44 2.69
CA ASP A 32 7.42 -11.28 3.46
C ASP A 32 6.01 -11.47 4.05
N ALA A 33 5.27 -12.50 3.62
CA ALA A 33 3.94 -12.86 4.12
C ALA A 33 3.87 -14.35 4.53
N PRO A 34 2.98 -14.73 5.46
CA PRO A 34 2.89 -16.10 5.96
C PRO A 34 2.68 -17.11 4.82
N GLN A 35 3.46 -18.20 4.80
CA GLN A 35 3.46 -19.17 3.70
C GLN A 35 2.08 -19.79 3.39
N ALA A 36 1.13 -19.71 4.32
CA ALA A 36 -0.25 -20.15 4.14
C ALA A 36 -0.99 -19.43 3.00
N VAL A 37 -0.68 -18.15 2.70
CA VAL A 37 -1.30 -17.39 1.60
C VAL A 37 -0.75 -17.74 0.21
N ARG A 38 0.33 -18.53 0.15
CA ARG A 38 0.92 -19.01 -1.12
C ARG A 38 0.09 -20.11 -1.80
N LYS A 39 -0.92 -20.66 -1.14
CA LYS A 39 -1.73 -21.76 -1.71
C LYS A 39 -2.57 -21.26 -2.90
N ILE A 40 -2.28 -21.81 -4.07
CA ILE A 40 -2.99 -21.52 -5.33
C ILE A 40 -4.07 -22.59 -5.53
N ALA A 41 -5.26 -22.17 -5.98
CA ALA A 41 -6.32 -23.09 -6.40
C ALA A 41 -6.09 -23.59 -7.84
N ARG A 42 -6.87 -24.59 -8.25
CA ARG A 42 -6.78 -25.24 -9.57
C ARG A 42 -6.99 -24.28 -10.75
N ASN A 43 -7.61 -23.13 -10.51
CA ASN A 43 -7.85 -22.06 -11.47
C ASN A 43 -6.71 -21.01 -11.54
N GLY A 44 -5.58 -21.24 -10.86
CA GLY A 44 -4.44 -20.32 -10.84
C GLY A 44 -4.60 -19.10 -9.93
N ALA A 45 -5.68 -19.01 -9.14
CA ALA A 45 -5.90 -17.92 -8.19
C ALA A 45 -5.45 -18.29 -6.75
N PRO A 46 -4.81 -17.39 -5.99
CA PRO A 46 -4.43 -17.63 -4.60
C PRO A 46 -5.67 -17.59 -3.70
N TRP A 47 -6.35 -18.72 -3.56
CA TRP A 47 -7.68 -18.79 -2.92
C TRP A 47 -7.68 -18.38 -1.46
N VAL A 48 -6.61 -18.67 -0.71
CA VAL A 48 -6.47 -18.26 0.69
C VAL A 48 -6.44 -16.73 0.80
N ALA A 49 -5.72 -16.05 -0.11
CA ALA A 49 -5.66 -14.60 -0.14
C ALA A 49 -7.00 -13.96 -0.54
N VAL A 50 -7.73 -14.58 -1.47
CA VAL A 50 -9.07 -14.13 -1.89
C VAL A 50 -10.08 -14.26 -0.75
N VAL A 51 -10.09 -15.41 -0.06
CA VAL A 51 -10.99 -15.64 1.08
C VAL A 51 -10.66 -14.69 2.23
N ALA A 52 -9.38 -14.50 2.55
CA ALA A 52 -8.96 -13.55 3.57
C ALA A 52 -9.39 -12.11 3.23
N SER A 53 -9.15 -11.66 2.00
CA SER A 53 -9.52 -10.31 1.54
C SER A 53 -11.04 -10.10 1.57
N THR A 54 -11.80 -11.11 1.14
CA THR A 54 -13.27 -11.09 1.17
C THR A 54 -13.81 -11.08 2.61
N ALA A 55 -13.22 -11.87 3.50
CA ALA A 55 -13.62 -11.91 4.92
C ALA A 55 -13.43 -10.55 5.59
N VAL A 56 -12.31 -9.87 5.33
CA VAL A 56 -12.08 -8.50 5.81
C VAL A 56 -13.12 -7.52 5.24
N GLY A 57 -13.45 -7.63 3.96
CA GLY A 57 -14.52 -6.84 3.34
C GLY A 57 -15.90 -7.05 4.00
N PHE A 58 -16.26 -8.30 4.29
CA PHE A 58 -17.51 -8.61 5.00
C PHE A 58 -17.52 -8.04 6.42
N LEU A 59 -16.41 -8.14 7.16
CA LEU A 59 -16.29 -7.52 8.48
C LEU A 59 -16.47 -6.00 8.43
N ALA A 60 -15.92 -5.34 7.41
CA ALA A 60 -16.12 -3.90 7.21
C ALA A 60 -17.58 -3.54 6.93
N VAL A 61 -18.31 -4.34 6.14
CA VAL A 61 -19.74 -4.15 5.87
C VAL A 61 -20.59 -4.36 7.12
N VAL A 62 -20.31 -5.42 7.90
CA VAL A 62 -21.00 -5.69 9.16
C VAL A 62 -20.76 -4.55 10.15
N GLY A 63 -19.51 -4.06 10.25
CA GLY A 63 -19.18 -2.87 11.03
C GLY A 63 -20.01 -1.67 10.60
N ASN A 64 -20.08 -1.38 9.31
CA ASN A 64 -20.87 -0.27 8.77
C ASN A 64 -22.37 -0.38 9.09
N TYR A 65 -22.93 -1.59 9.18
CA TYR A 65 -24.33 -1.79 9.54
C TYR A 65 -24.62 -1.54 11.03
N LEU A 66 -23.64 -1.81 11.91
CA LEU A 66 -23.79 -1.65 13.37
C LEU A 66 -23.69 -0.19 13.84
N LEU A 67 -22.85 0.65 13.21
CA LEU A 67 -22.74 2.09 13.51
C LEU A 67 -22.55 2.93 12.22
N PRO A 68 -23.63 3.17 11.44
CA PRO A 68 -23.54 3.78 10.11
C PRO A 68 -23.02 5.22 10.10
N GLU A 69 -23.38 6.04 11.08
CA GLU A 69 -23.03 7.48 11.06
C GLU A 69 -21.55 7.78 11.32
N LYS A 70 -20.83 6.88 12.00
CA LYS A 70 -19.42 7.10 12.34
C LYS A 70 -18.49 6.26 11.47
N ILE A 71 -18.81 5.00 11.22
CA ILE A 71 -17.87 4.06 10.60
C ILE A 71 -17.55 4.43 9.16
N PHE A 72 -18.51 4.91 8.37
CA PHE A 72 -18.23 5.32 7.00
C PHE A 72 -17.23 6.48 6.93
N GLY A 73 -17.43 7.53 7.75
CA GLY A 73 -16.50 8.66 7.85
C GLY A 73 -15.12 8.24 8.32
N TYR A 74 -15.04 7.40 9.35
CA TYR A 74 -13.78 6.86 9.86
C TYR A 74 -13.05 5.97 8.83
N LEU A 75 -13.76 5.09 8.14
CA LEU A 75 -13.18 4.24 7.08
C LEU A 75 -12.64 5.09 5.92
N LEU A 76 -13.38 6.13 5.52
CA LEU A 76 -12.96 7.01 4.44
C LEU A 76 -11.73 7.83 4.83
N ALA A 77 -11.72 8.39 6.05
CA ALA A 77 -10.60 9.14 6.60
C ALA A 77 -9.33 8.28 6.75
N THR A 78 -9.45 7.11 7.36
CA THR A 78 -8.31 6.19 7.58
C THR A 78 -7.78 5.61 6.26
N SER A 79 -8.66 5.18 5.35
CA SER A 79 -8.25 4.67 4.04
C SER A 79 -7.57 5.76 3.20
N GLY A 80 -8.11 6.99 3.21
CA GLY A 80 -7.50 8.14 2.55
C GLY A 80 -6.10 8.47 3.10
N ALA A 81 -5.94 8.45 4.42
CA ALA A 81 -4.64 8.64 5.06
C ALA A 81 -3.63 7.55 4.64
N VAL A 82 -4.03 6.28 4.68
CA VAL A 82 -3.19 5.16 4.24
C VAL A 82 -2.80 5.31 2.76
N ALA A 83 -3.73 5.71 1.90
CA ALA A 83 -3.45 5.95 0.49
C ALA A 83 -2.39 7.05 0.29
N LEU A 84 -2.47 8.16 1.04
CA LEU A 84 -1.47 9.22 1.00
C LEU A 84 -0.08 8.72 1.43
N PHE A 85 0.00 7.90 2.48
CA PHE A 85 1.27 7.28 2.88
C PHE A 85 1.85 6.37 1.80
N VAL A 86 1.01 5.55 1.17
CA VAL A 86 1.43 4.69 0.05
C VAL A 86 1.93 5.54 -1.12
N TYR A 87 1.22 6.61 -1.48
CA TYR A 87 1.66 7.53 -2.54
C TYR A 87 2.96 8.25 -2.19
N LEU A 88 3.16 8.64 -0.93
CA LEU A 88 4.41 9.22 -0.47
C LEU A 88 5.57 8.23 -0.63
N ALA A 89 5.38 6.98 -0.21
CA ALA A 89 6.38 5.92 -0.36
C ALA A 89 6.70 5.64 -1.83
N ILE A 90 5.69 5.60 -2.71
CA ILE A 90 5.87 5.44 -4.16
C ILE A 90 6.67 6.61 -4.72
N ALA A 91 6.30 7.85 -4.40
CA ALA A 91 6.98 9.04 -4.89
C ALA A 91 8.44 9.13 -4.39
N ALA A 92 8.69 8.78 -3.12
CA ALA A 92 10.04 8.72 -2.56
C ALA A 92 10.88 7.63 -3.24
N SER A 93 10.32 6.43 -3.43
CA SER A 93 10.98 5.33 -4.14
C SER A 93 11.34 5.73 -5.57
N GLN A 94 10.39 6.35 -6.29
CA GLN A 94 10.62 6.86 -7.64
C GLN A 94 11.72 7.93 -7.67
N PHE A 95 11.74 8.85 -6.70
CA PHE A 95 12.77 9.88 -6.59
C PHE A 95 14.16 9.30 -6.33
N VAL A 96 14.29 8.35 -5.40
CA VAL A 96 15.56 7.70 -5.05
C VAL A 96 16.07 6.84 -6.21
N LEU A 97 15.21 5.99 -6.78
CA LEU A 97 15.59 5.10 -7.89
C LEU A 97 15.96 5.92 -9.13
N GLY A 98 15.18 6.96 -9.45
CA GLY A 98 15.49 7.86 -10.57
C GLY A 98 16.79 8.65 -10.39
N ARG A 99 17.19 8.97 -9.15
CA ARG A 99 18.51 9.55 -8.86
C ARG A 99 19.63 8.53 -9.00
N ARG A 100 19.46 7.30 -8.50
CA ARG A 100 20.48 6.23 -8.57
C ARG A 100 20.76 5.82 -10.01
N MET A 101 19.73 5.52 -10.81
CA MET A 101 19.88 5.14 -12.22
C MET A 101 20.64 6.20 -13.03
N ARG A 102 20.39 7.49 -12.76
CA ARG A 102 21.10 8.59 -13.44
C ARG A 102 22.54 8.77 -12.98
N ALA A 103 22.82 8.48 -11.71
CA ALA A 103 24.19 8.49 -11.18
C ALA A 103 25.01 7.33 -11.77
N GLU A 104 24.38 6.20 -12.05
CA GLU A 104 24.97 5.00 -12.68
C GLU A 104 25.05 5.13 -14.22
N GLY A 105 24.58 6.24 -14.80
CA GLY A 105 24.62 6.48 -16.25
C GLY A 105 23.55 5.71 -17.05
N GLU A 106 22.66 4.99 -16.37
CA GLU A 106 21.54 4.30 -17.01
C GLU A 106 20.44 5.27 -17.42
N ARG A 107 19.89 5.05 -18.61
CA ARG A 107 18.76 5.84 -19.11
C ARG A 107 17.47 5.21 -18.59
N PRO A 108 16.65 5.94 -17.81
CA PRO A 108 15.37 5.41 -17.38
C PRO A 108 14.51 5.06 -18.61
N PRO A 109 13.86 3.87 -18.63
CA PRO A 109 13.08 3.40 -19.78
C PRO A 109 11.88 4.29 -20.10
N VAL A 110 11.43 5.09 -19.12
CA VAL A 110 10.37 6.09 -19.28
C VAL A 110 10.91 7.47 -18.95
N ARG A 111 10.95 8.35 -19.96
CA ARG A 111 11.36 9.75 -19.81
C ARG A 111 10.18 10.59 -19.34
N MET A 112 10.20 11.04 -18.08
CA MET A 112 9.29 12.07 -17.60
C MET A 112 9.76 13.45 -18.03
N TRP A 113 8.86 14.23 -18.64
CA TRP A 113 9.15 15.56 -19.21
C TRP A 113 9.66 16.58 -18.17
N LEU A 114 9.32 16.40 -16.89
CA LEU A 114 9.62 17.37 -15.82
C LEU A 114 10.21 16.76 -14.55
N PHE A 115 10.89 15.62 -14.67
CA PHE A 115 11.57 14.98 -13.54
C PHE A 115 12.92 15.66 -13.29
N PRO A 116 13.24 16.10 -12.05
CA PRO A 116 12.66 15.65 -10.78
C PRO A 116 11.68 16.62 -10.10
N HIS A 117 11.48 17.83 -10.64
CA HIS A 117 10.69 18.87 -9.97
C HIS A 117 9.25 18.45 -9.72
N LEU A 118 8.62 17.75 -10.67
CA LEU A 118 7.24 17.30 -10.51
C LEU A 118 7.06 16.31 -9.36
N THR A 119 8.00 15.37 -9.19
CA THR A 119 7.98 14.41 -8.09
C THR A 119 8.16 15.10 -6.74
N VAL A 120 9.03 16.12 -6.67
CA VAL A 120 9.21 16.92 -5.44
C VAL A 120 7.94 17.71 -5.10
N VAL A 121 7.28 18.32 -6.10
CA VAL A 121 6.00 19.02 -5.88
C VAL A 121 4.94 18.08 -5.33
N VAL A 122 4.83 16.85 -5.87
CA VAL A 122 3.89 15.85 -5.37
C VAL A 122 4.22 15.44 -3.93
N ILE A 123 5.50 15.21 -3.61
CA ILE A 123 5.93 14.88 -2.24
C ILE A 123 5.57 16.02 -1.29
N VAL A 124 5.88 17.27 -1.64
CA VAL A 124 5.56 18.45 -0.81
C VAL A 124 4.05 18.58 -0.63
N ALA A 125 3.25 18.38 -1.68
CA ALA A 125 1.79 18.43 -1.60
C ALA A 125 1.25 17.34 -0.66
N ILE A 126 1.72 16.09 -0.78
CA ILE A 126 1.30 14.99 0.10
C ILE A 126 1.70 15.28 1.55
N VAL A 127 2.92 15.76 1.80
CA VAL A 127 3.38 16.14 3.14
C VAL A 127 2.53 17.27 3.71
N ALA A 128 2.21 18.30 2.92
CA ALA A 128 1.34 19.38 3.34
C ALA A 128 -0.06 18.88 3.74
N ILE A 129 -0.65 17.97 2.95
CA ILE A 129 -1.94 17.35 3.28
C ILE A 129 -1.86 16.53 4.56
N LEU A 130 -0.81 15.73 4.74
CA LEU A 130 -0.61 14.95 5.98
C LEU A 130 -0.46 15.87 7.20
N VAL A 131 0.24 17.00 7.06
CA VAL A 131 0.36 18.00 8.12
C VAL A 131 -1.01 18.63 8.44
N LEU A 132 -1.79 18.98 7.43
CA LEU A 132 -3.15 19.51 7.62
C LEU A 132 -4.06 18.49 8.33
N MET A 133 -4.00 17.20 7.97
CA MET A 133 -4.74 16.13 8.66
C MET A 133 -4.30 15.95 10.12
N ALA A 134 -3.03 16.22 10.44
CA ALA A 134 -2.52 16.12 11.82
C ALA A 134 -3.07 17.22 12.74
N PHE A 135 -3.41 18.38 12.18
CA PHE A 135 -3.95 19.52 12.92
C PHE A 135 -5.48 19.51 13.06
N ASP A 136 -6.18 18.57 12.41
CA ASP A 136 -7.64 18.45 12.48
C ASP A 136 -8.07 17.55 13.66
N PRO A 137 -8.73 18.08 14.71
CA PRO A 137 -9.08 17.33 15.93
C PRO A 137 -10.04 16.15 15.70
N ASP A 138 -10.90 16.19 14.66
CA ASP A 138 -11.78 15.05 14.32
C ASP A 138 -11.00 13.88 13.67
N GLN A 139 -9.79 14.14 13.16
CA GLN A 139 -9.00 13.19 12.40
C GLN A 139 -7.81 12.59 13.19
N GLN A 140 -7.52 13.11 14.39
CA GLN A 140 -6.37 12.71 15.21
C GLN A 140 -6.33 11.21 15.54
N GLN A 141 -7.49 10.58 15.78
CA GLN A 141 -7.58 9.15 16.07
C GLN A 141 -7.25 8.28 14.84
N SER A 142 -7.69 8.72 13.65
CA SER A 142 -7.38 8.07 12.36
C SER A 142 -5.93 8.30 11.92
N PHE A 143 -5.39 9.48 12.21
CA PHE A 143 -4.01 9.85 11.91
C PHE A 143 -3.03 9.06 12.79
N GLY A 144 -3.31 8.93 14.10
CA GLY A 144 -2.47 8.15 15.02
C GLY A 144 -2.30 6.69 14.60
N LEU A 145 -3.39 6.00 14.25
CA LEU A 145 -3.35 4.62 13.76
C LEU A 145 -2.62 4.48 12.40
N SER A 146 -2.78 5.46 11.51
CA SER A 146 -2.12 5.47 10.20
C SER A 146 -0.61 5.75 10.31
N VAL A 147 -0.20 6.67 11.19
CA VAL A 147 1.21 6.94 11.47
C VAL A 147 1.87 5.75 12.16
N VAL A 148 1.22 5.13 13.15
CA VAL A 148 1.75 3.94 13.82
C VAL A 148 1.91 2.79 12.82
N SER A 149 0.92 2.52 11.98
CA SER A 149 1.04 1.48 10.94
C SER A 149 2.10 1.82 9.90
N ALA A 150 2.24 3.07 9.47
CA ALA A 150 3.31 3.50 8.57
C ALA A 150 4.70 3.31 9.20
N VAL A 151 4.87 3.69 10.48
CA VAL A 151 6.11 3.47 11.22
C VAL A 151 6.40 1.97 11.38
N VAL A 152 5.39 1.16 11.67
CA VAL A 152 5.53 -0.30 11.76
C VAL A 152 5.89 -0.91 10.41
N ILE A 153 5.28 -0.47 9.30
CA ILE A 153 5.59 -0.95 7.95
C ILE A 153 7.00 -0.54 7.54
N VAL A 154 7.41 0.70 7.82
CA VAL A 154 8.78 1.16 7.55
C VAL A 154 9.78 0.44 8.45
N ALA A 155 9.48 0.24 9.73
CA ALA A 155 10.35 -0.48 10.66
C ALA A 155 10.47 -1.97 10.29
N LEU A 156 9.36 -2.63 9.93
CA LEU A 156 9.35 -4.00 9.42
C LEU A 156 10.10 -4.08 8.08
N GLY A 157 9.87 -3.14 7.16
CA GLY A 157 10.57 -3.07 5.88
C GLY A 157 12.07 -2.91 6.06
N VAL A 158 12.51 -2.03 6.98
CA VAL A 158 13.93 -1.85 7.31
C VAL A 158 14.49 -3.09 8.04
N PHE A 159 13.73 -3.72 8.93
CA PHE A 159 14.16 -4.90 9.67
C PHE A 159 14.30 -6.13 8.77
N VAL A 160 13.34 -6.34 7.87
CA VAL A 160 13.35 -7.40 6.86
C VAL A 160 14.46 -7.13 5.83
N HIS A 161 14.61 -5.91 5.34
CA HIS A 161 15.70 -5.55 4.43
C HIS A 161 17.07 -5.72 5.09
N ARG A 162 17.21 -5.43 6.39
CA ARG A 162 18.42 -5.73 7.17
C ARG A 162 18.65 -7.23 7.34
N ARG A 163 17.61 -8.04 7.49
CA ARG A 163 17.72 -9.50 7.58
C ARG A 163 18.10 -10.15 6.26
N HIS A 164 17.62 -9.62 5.13
CA HIS A 164 18.01 -10.10 3.80
C HIS A 164 19.40 -9.59 3.38
N ALA A 165 19.78 -8.36 3.73
CA ALA A 165 21.14 -7.86 3.51
C ALA A 165 22.20 -8.67 4.27
N HIS A 166 21.87 -9.25 5.43
CA HIS A 166 22.75 -10.17 6.15
C HIS A 166 22.76 -11.60 5.59
N ALA A 167 21.88 -11.95 4.64
CA ALA A 167 21.86 -13.26 4.01
C ALA A 167 22.64 -13.30 2.67
N GLU A 168 23.13 -12.16 2.17
CA GLU A 168 23.70 -12.02 0.82
C GLU A 168 25.17 -11.54 0.75
N GLU A 169 25.96 -11.70 1.83
CA GLU A 169 27.43 -11.56 1.78
C GLU A 169 28.13 -12.84 2.33
N PRO A 170 29.26 -13.27 1.73
CA PRO A 170 29.28 -14.40 0.79
C PRO A 170 30.11 -15.59 1.29
N ALA A 171 29.66 -16.82 0.99
CA ALA A 171 30.51 -18.00 1.07
C ALA A 171 31.36 -18.13 -0.21
N THR A 172 32.38 -17.27 -0.34
CA THR A 172 33.53 -17.49 -1.23
C THR A 172 34.79 -17.56 -0.38
N THR A 173 35.16 -18.80 -0.04
CA THR A 173 36.49 -19.34 0.35
C THR A 173 36.16 -20.79 0.72
N THR A 174 36.52 -21.83 -0.03
CA THR A 174 37.85 -22.20 -0.55
C THR A 174 37.68 -23.28 -1.61
#